data_AF-A0A377ZA36-F1
#
_entry.id   AF-A0A377ZA36-F1
#
_cell.length_a   1.000
_cell.length_b   1.000
_cell.length_c   1.000
_cell.angle_alpha   90.00
_cell.angle_beta   90.00
_cell.angle_gamma   90.00
#
_symmetry.space_group_name_H-M   'P 1'
#
loop_
_entity.id
_entity.type
_entity.pdbx_description
1 polymer ?
#
loop_
_entity_poly.entity_id
_entity_poly.type
_entity_poly.pdbx_seq_one_letter_code
_entity_poly.pdbx_strand_id
1 'polypeptide(L)'
;MFLPLLLMGGLPGRLLREFAVTLSVAIGISLAVSLTLTPMMCGWLLKSGKPHQPTRNRGFGRLLVAVQGGYGKSLKWVLKHTRLTGLVVLGTIALSVWLYISIPKTFFPEQDTGVLMGGIQADQSISFQAMRGKLQDFMKIIREDPAVDNVTGFTGGSRVNSGMMFITLKPRDQRHETAQQVIDRLRKKLANEPGANLFLMAVQDIRVGGRAVERQLSVHPAVRRPVGAARVGAEDPQSAGGAAGAGGRQLGSAGQWRRNGPGL
;
A
#
# COMPACT_ATOMS: atom_id res chain seq x y z
N MET A 1 10.67 22.75 7.83
CA MET A 1 9.48 21.96 7.47
C MET A 1 9.80 20.75 6.60
N PHE A 2 10.49 20.90 5.46
CA PHE A 2 10.72 19.79 4.51
C PHE A 2 11.91 18.87 4.83
N LEU A 3 12.80 19.29 5.73
CA LEU A 3 14.03 18.56 6.08
C LEU A 3 13.77 17.13 6.62
N PRO A 4 12.78 16.87 7.48
CA PRO A 4 12.46 15.50 7.92
C PRO A 4 11.99 14.59 6.78
N LEU A 5 11.33 15.15 5.74
CA LEU A 5 10.88 14.39 4.58
C LEU A 5 12.06 13.96 3.69
N LEU A 6 13.11 14.79 3.61
CA LEU A 6 14.36 14.45 2.88
C LEU A 6 15.14 13.33 3.56
N LEU A 7 15.03 13.22 4.88
CA LEU A 7 15.72 12.23 5.72
C LEU A 7 14.90 10.94 5.89
N MET A 8 13.65 10.91 5.41
CA MET A 8 12.82 9.72 5.48
C MET A 8 13.30 8.68 4.47
N GLY A 9 13.72 7.52 4.98
CA GLY A 9 14.16 6.40 4.14
C GLY A 9 13.01 5.67 3.44
N GLY A 10 13.34 4.81 2.48
CA GLY A 10 12.38 3.94 1.78
C GLY A 10 11.97 4.44 0.38
N LEU A 11 11.10 3.66 -0.28
CA LEU A 11 10.50 4.02 -1.57
C LEU A 11 9.64 5.30 -1.51
N PRO A 12 8.78 5.50 -0.48
CA PRO A 12 7.97 6.72 -0.39
C PRO A 12 8.82 7.96 -0.15
N GLY A 13 9.90 7.81 0.62
CA GLY A 13 10.87 8.88 0.87
C GLY A 13 11.58 9.35 -0.39
N ARG A 14 11.89 8.46 -1.35
CA ARG A 14 12.51 8.84 -2.63
C ARG A 14 11.58 9.68 -3.52
N LEU A 15 10.33 9.27 -3.66
CA LEU A 15 9.33 10.01 -4.44
C LEU A 15 9.02 11.38 -3.82
N LEU A 16 8.85 11.44 -2.50
CA LEU A 16 8.60 12.68 -1.79
C LEU A 16 9.84 13.58 -1.69
N ARG A 17 11.05 13.01 -1.77
CA ARG A 17 12.31 13.76 -1.75
C ARG A 17 12.46 14.65 -2.98
N GLU A 18 12.15 14.15 -4.18
CA GLU A 18 12.19 14.96 -5.40
C GLU A 18 11.21 16.15 -5.31
N PHE A 19 9.99 15.91 -4.82
CA PHE A 19 9.02 16.97 -4.57
C PHE A 19 9.49 17.98 -3.50
N ALA A 20 10.03 17.48 -2.39
CA ALA A 20 10.52 18.30 -1.29
C ALA A 20 11.71 19.19 -1.70
N VAL A 21 12.61 18.68 -2.54
CA VAL A 21 13.73 19.47 -3.09
C VAL A 21 13.19 20.62 -3.94
N THR A 22 12.28 20.35 -4.87
CA THR A 22 11.68 21.38 -5.74
C THR A 22 11.00 22.48 -4.95
N LEU A 23 10.16 22.12 -3.96
CA LEU A 23 9.51 23.10 -3.09
C LEU A 23 10.52 23.92 -2.27
N SER A 24 11.55 23.26 -1.73
CA SER A 24 12.57 23.94 -0.92
C SER A 24 13.35 24.96 -1.76
N VAL A 25 13.75 24.57 -2.98
CA VAL A 25 14.44 25.47 -3.92
C VAL A 25 13.52 26.60 -4.36
N ALA A 26 12.25 26.32 -4.69
CA ALA A 26 11.28 27.33 -5.08
C ALA A 26 11.04 28.37 -3.97
N ILE A 27 10.88 27.94 -2.72
CA ILE A 27 10.73 28.83 -1.57
C ILE A 27 12.02 29.63 -1.33
N GLY A 28 13.19 28.99 -1.47
CA GLY A 28 14.49 29.66 -1.35
C GLY A 28 14.68 30.77 -2.38
N ILE A 29 14.36 30.50 -3.65
CA ILE A 29 14.39 31.49 -4.72
C ILE A 29 13.34 32.58 -4.46
N SER A 30 12.12 32.22 -4.07
CA SER A 30 11.06 33.19 -3.74
C SER A 30 11.45 34.11 -2.59
N LEU A 31 12.14 33.60 -1.56
CA LEU A 31 12.67 34.38 -0.46
C LEU A 31 13.77 35.34 -0.94
N ALA A 32 14.69 34.87 -1.76
CA ALA A 32 15.76 35.69 -2.34
C ALA A 32 15.19 36.82 -3.22
N VAL A 33 14.21 36.50 -4.07
CA VAL A 33 13.48 37.48 -4.89
C VAL A 33 12.70 38.44 -4.01
N SER A 34 12.03 37.96 -2.96
CA SER A 34 11.28 38.84 -2.06
C SER A 34 12.21 39.82 -1.33
N LEU A 35 13.38 39.37 -0.87
CA LEU A 35 14.36 40.21 -0.17
C LEU A 35 15.09 41.22 -1.08
N THR A 36 15.14 40.99 -2.39
CA THR A 36 15.89 41.85 -3.33
C THR A 36 14.94 42.69 -4.18
N LEU A 37 13.98 42.04 -4.83
CA LEU A 37 13.05 42.67 -5.76
C LEU A 37 11.95 43.44 -5.04
N THR A 38 11.42 42.94 -3.91
CA THR A 38 10.37 43.67 -3.17
C THR A 38 10.87 45.03 -2.66
N PRO A 39 12.02 45.15 -1.95
CA PRO A 39 12.48 46.47 -1.51
C PRO A 39 12.90 47.36 -2.68
N MET A 40 13.48 46.82 -3.75
CA MET A 40 13.82 47.61 -4.95
C MET A 40 12.56 48.17 -5.63
N MET A 41 11.54 47.33 -5.85
CA MET A 41 10.24 47.74 -6.39
C MET A 41 9.54 48.72 -5.47
N CYS A 42 9.57 48.50 -4.15
CA CYS A 42 8.98 49.43 -3.20
C CYS A 42 9.69 50.79 -3.23
N GLY A 43 11.02 50.83 -3.31
CA GLY A 43 11.78 52.07 -3.40
C GLY A 43 11.62 52.80 -4.74
N TRP A 44 11.42 52.06 -5.84
CA TRP A 44 11.30 52.63 -7.18
C TRP A 44 9.86 53.03 -7.55
N LEU A 45 8.87 52.22 -7.17
CA LEU A 45 7.47 52.39 -7.56
C LEU A 45 6.67 53.22 -6.54
N LEU A 46 7.00 53.17 -5.25
CA LEU A 46 6.40 54.10 -4.28
C LEU A 46 7.10 55.46 -4.38
N LYS A 47 6.56 56.32 -5.25
CA LYS A 47 6.82 57.76 -5.24
C LYS A 47 6.58 58.28 -3.82
N SER A 48 7.58 58.92 -3.21
CA SER A 48 7.53 59.45 -1.83
C SER A 48 6.21 60.16 -1.55
N GLY A 49 5.27 59.42 -0.96
CA GLY A 49 3.96 59.91 -0.60
C GLY A 49 4.12 60.75 0.65
N LYS A 50 3.65 62.00 0.60
CA LYS A 50 3.48 62.88 1.76
C LYS A 50 2.90 62.09 2.95
N PRO A 51 3.28 62.40 4.21
CA PRO A 51 2.79 61.68 5.39
C PRO A 51 1.27 61.54 5.29
N HIS A 52 0.83 60.29 5.17
CA HIS A 52 -0.52 59.93 4.79
C HIS A 52 -1.48 60.37 5.89
N GLN A 53 -2.18 61.50 5.69
CA GLN A 53 -3.44 61.72 6.39
C GLN A 53 -4.40 60.63 5.92
N PRO A 54 -5.02 59.87 6.84
CA PRO A 54 -5.91 58.79 6.45
C PRO A 54 -7.14 59.40 5.79
N THR A 55 -7.19 59.44 4.46
CA THR A 55 -8.44 59.69 3.73
C THR A 55 -9.30 58.45 3.83
N ARG A 56 -9.76 58.21 5.07
CA ARG A 56 -10.46 57.05 5.61
C ARG A 56 -11.82 56.78 4.96
N ASN A 57 -12.15 57.40 3.83
CA ASN A 57 -13.55 57.57 3.46
C ASN A 57 -13.94 57.48 1.98
N ARG A 58 -13.18 56.80 1.10
CA ARG A 58 -13.76 56.34 -0.18
C ARG A 58 -13.47 54.88 -0.52
N GLY A 59 -14.54 54.18 -0.89
CA GLY A 59 -14.58 52.81 -1.41
C GLY A 59 -13.98 51.75 -0.48
N PHE A 60 -12.86 51.17 -0.91
CA PHE A 60 -12.17 50.07 -0.23
C PHE A 60 -11.60 50.42 1.15
N GLY A 61 -11.17 51.68 1.36
CA GLY A 61 -10.61 52.09 2.65
C GLY A 61 -11.62 51.98 3.81
N ARG A 62 -12.89 52.28 3.53
CA ARG A 62 -13.98 52.16 4.53
C ARG A 62 -14.32 50.70 4.82
N LEU A 63 -14.30 49.84 3.79
CA LEU A 63 -14.50 48.40 3.94
C LEU A 63 -13.38 47.79 4.80
N LEU A 64 -12.11 48.11 4.50
CA LEU A 64 -10.97 47.61 5.26
C LEU A 64 -11.02 48.05 6.73
N VAL A 65 -11.37 49.30 7.00
CA VAL A 65 -11.54 49.81 8.37
C VAL A 65 -12.72 49.15 9.09
N ALA A 66 -13.82 48.88 8.38
CA ALA A 66 -14.96 48.15 8.93
C ALA A 66 -14.59 46.70 9.27
N VAL A 67 -13.85 46.01 8.40
CA VAL A 67 -13.34 44.66 8.63
C VAL A 67 -12.34 44.65 9.79
N GLN A 68 -11.41 45.60 9.85
CA GLN A 68 -10.46 45.73 10.96
C GLN A 68 -11.17 45.99 12.30
N GLY A 69 -12.18 46.87 12.28
CA GLY A 69 -13.02 47.13 13.46
C GLY A 69 -13.85 45.91 13.88
N GLY A 70 -14.37 45.15 12.91
CA GLY A 70 -15.06 43.88 13.13
C GLY A 70 -14.16 42.81 13.74
N TYR A 71 -12.95 42.65 13.18
CA TYR A 71 -11.92 41.75 13.70
C TYR A 71 -11.49 42.13 15.12
N GLY A 72 -11.31 43.42 15.40
CA GLY A 72 -10.98 43.89 16.75
C GLY A 72 -12.08 43.59 17.77
N LYS A 73 -13.35 43.70 17.38
CA LYS A 73 -14.50 43.37 18.24
C LYS A 73 -14.62 41.86 18.46
N SER A 74 -14.48 41.04 17.41
CA SER A 74 -14.53 39.59 17.54
C SER A 74 -13.37 39.06 18.37
N LEU A 75 -12.16 39.60 18.18
CA LEU A 75 -10.98 39.23 18.96
C LEU A 75 -11.17 39.55 20.46
N LYS A 76 -11.68 40.75 20.80
CA LYS A 76 -12.01 41.10 22.19
C LYS A 76 -13.07 40.17 22.78
N TRP A 77 -14.06 39.77 21.98
CA TRP A 77 -15.10 38.83 22.42
C TRP A 77 -14.54 37.43 22.68
N VAL A 78 -13.67 36.91 21.80
CA VAL A 78 -12.98 35.62 21.93
C VAL A 78 -12.04 35.62 23.16
N LEU A 79 -11.31 36.72 23.37
CA LEU A 79 -10.44 36.90 24.53
C LEU A 79 -11.24 36.95 25.84
N LYS A 80 -12.41 37.60 25.85
CA LYS A 80 -13.29 37.64 27.03
C LYS A 80 -13.88 36.26 27.37
N HIS A 81 -14.09 35.40 26.37
CA HIS A 81 -14.64 34.06 26.53
C HIS A 81 -13.56 32.96 26.42
N THR A 82 -12.39 33.17 27.03
CA THR A 82 -11.23 32.26 26.92
C THR A 82 -11.58 30.79 27.21
N ARG A 83 -12.47 30.52 28.18
CA ARG A 83 -12.90 29.16 28.53
C ARG A 83 -13.70 28.48 27.42
N LEU A 84 -14.65 29.19 26.80
CA LEU A 84 -15.41 28.68 25.66
C LEU A 84 -14.51 28.49 24.44
N THR A 85 -13.64 29.46 24.17
CA THR A 85 -12.64 29.37 23.08
C THR A 85 -11.72 28.15 23.29
N GLY A 86 -11.26 27.90 24.52
CA GLY A 86 -10.46 26.72 24.86
C GLY A 86 -11.22 25.41 24.64
N LEU A 87 -12.50 25.35 25.01
CA LEU A 87 -13.36 24.19 24.77
C LEU A 87 -13.55 23.93 23.27
N VAL A 88 -13.75 24.98 22.47
CA VAL A 88 -13.82 24.89 21.00
C VAL A 88 -12.50 24.39 20.41
N VAL A 89 -11.35 24.86 20.89
CA VAL A 89 -10.04 24.38 20.45
C VAL A 89 -9.87 22.90 20.77
N LEU A 90 -10.19 22.50 22.01
CA LEU A 90 -10.14 21.09 22.42
C LEU A 90 -11.09 20.22 21.58
N GLY A 91 -12.31 20.69 21.31
CA GLY A 91 -13.26 20.03 20.44
C GLY A 91 -12.75 19.90 18.99
N THR A 92 -12.09 20.93 18.47
CA THR A 92 -11.49 20.92 17.12
C THR A 92 -10.32 19.94 17.05
N ILE A 93 -9.49 19.87 18.09
CA ILE A 93 -8.40 18.89 18.18
C ILE A 93 -8.97 17.47 18.26
N ALA A 94 -9.95 17.23 19.14
CA ALA A 94 -10.60 15.93 19.27
C ALA A 94 -11.25 15.48 17.97
N LEU A 95 -11.96 16.39 17.29
CA LEU A 95 -12.55 16.14 15.98
C LEU A 95 -11.48 15.82 14.92
N SER A 96 -10.37 16.56 14.92
CA SER A 96 -9.25 16.31 14.00
C SER A 96 -8.64 14.93 14.21
N VAL A 97 -8.45 14.52 15.47
CA VAL A 97 -7.95 13.19 15.82
C VAL A 97 -8.95 12.09 15.42
N TRP A 98 -10.24 12.30 15.70
CA TRP A 98 -11.29 11.37 15.30
C TRP A 98 -11.35 11.19 13.78
N LEU A 99 -11.25 12.29 13.02
CA LEU A 99 -11.21 12.25 11.55
C LEU A 99 -9.95 11.53 11.05
N TYR A 100 -8.81 11.80 11.66
CA TYR A 100 -7.54 11.16 11.31
C TYR A 100 -7.57 9.63 11.51
N ILE A 101 -8.27 9.15 12.54
CA ILE A 101 -8.42 7.71 12.80
C ILE A 101 -9.47 7.09 11.86
N SER A 102 -10.54 7.83 11.56
CA SER A 102 -11.65 7.33 10.73
C SER A 102 -11.29 7.24 9.24
N ILE A 103 -10.34 8.04 8.75
CA ILE A 103 -9.92 8.03 7.35
C ILE A 103 -9.08 6.76 7.08
N PRO A 104 -9.54 5.86 6.20
CA PRO A 104 -8.76 4.68 5.85
C PRO A 104 -7.47 5.12 5.14
N LYS A 105 -6.34 4.67 5.67
CA LYS A 105 -5.02 4.96 5.11
C LYS A 105 -4.81 4.09 3.88
N THR A 106 -5.10 4.63 2.71
CA THR A 106 -4.67 4.01 1.44
C THR A 106 -3.29 4.55 1.07
N PHE A 107 -2.41 3.68 0.58
CA PHE A 107 -1.03 4.05 0.28
C PHE A 107 -0.94 4.89 -0.99
N PHE A 108 -1.70 4.50 -2.02
CA PHE A 108 -2.04 5.27 -3.23
C PHE A 108 -3.34 4.66 -3.80
N PRO A 109 -4.23 5.44 -4.43
CA PRO A 109 -5.32 4.85 -5.20
C PRO A 109 -4.74 4.00 -6.33
N GLU A 110 -5.32 2.82 -6.58
CA GLU A 110 -4.94 1.98 -7.72
C GLU A 110 -5.08 2.81 -9.00
N GLN A 111 -3.94 3.17 -9.61
CA GLN A 111 -3.91 3.89 -10.85
C GLN A 111 -4.08 2.91 -12.00
N ASP A 112 -4.84 3.36 -12.99
CA ASP A 112 -5.05 2.60 -14.20
C ASP A 112 -3.95 2.95 -15.21
N THR A 113 -2.92 2.12 -15.25
CA THR A 113 -1.75 2.26 -16.14
C THR A 113 -2.04 1.79 -17.56
N GLY A 114 -3.22 1.23 -17.82
CA GLY A 114 -3.54 0.59 -19.10
C GLY A 114 -2.82 -0.75 -19.31
N VAL A 115 -2.16 -1.30 -18.29
CA VAL A 115 -1.50 -2.62 -18.38
C VAL A 115 -2.03 -3.55 -17.30
N LEU A 116 -2.46 -4.74 -17.72
CA LEU A 116 -2.85 -5.84 -16.85
C LEU A 116 -1.83 -6.97 -16.94
N MET A 117 -1.57 -7.60 -15.80
CA MET A 117 -0.68 -8.74 -15.67
C MET A 117 -1.49 -9.96 -15.22
N GLY A 118 -1.34 -11.06 -15.94
CA GLY A 118 -2.08 -12.30 -15.71
C GLY A 118 -1.16 -13.48 -15.40
N GLY A 119 -1.44 -14.26 -14.36
CA GLY A 119 -0.78 -15.55 -14.10
C GLY A 119 -1.75 -16.69 -14.39
N ILE A 120 -1.36 -17.62 -15.27
CA ILE A 120 -2.12 -18.86 -15.51
C ILE A 120 -1.48 -20.00 -14.74
N GLN A 121 -2.30 -20.76 -14.02
CA GLN A 121 -1.92 -22.00 -13.36
C GLN A 121 -2.86 -23.12 -13.78
N ALA A 122 -2.30 -24.15 -14.43
CA ALA A 122 -3.01 -25.34 -14.87
C ALA A 122 -2.74 -26.54 -13.95
N ASP A 123 -3.44 -27.65 -14.21
CA ASP A 123 -3.22 -28.91 -13.49
C ASP A 123 -1.75 -29.35 -13.55
N GLN A 124 -1.26 -30.01 -12.49
CA GLN A 124 0.13 -30.48 -12.41
C GLN A 124 0.48 -31.53 -13.47
N SER A 125 -0.53 -32.25 -13.98
CA SER A 125 -0.38 -33.30 -15.01
C SER A 125 -0.40 -32.77 -16.45
N ILE A 126 -0.57 -31.46 -16.67
CA ILE A 126 -0.65 -30.89 -18.02
C ILE A 126 0.71 -30.95 -18.73
N SER A 127 0.69 -31.37 -20.00
CA SER A 127 1.88 -31.29 -20.86
C SER A 127 2.14 -29.86 -21.34
N PHE A 128 3.39 -29.53 -21.69
CA PHE A 128 3.74 -28.20 -22.21
C PHE A 128 2.93 -27.85 -23.48
N GLN A 129 2.67 -28.82 -24.35
CA GLN A 129 1.88 -28.66 -25.56
C GLN A 129 0.42 -28.33 -25.24
N ALA A 130 -0.18 -29.05 -24.29
CA ALA A 130 -1.55 -28.76 -23.83
C ALA A 130 -1.64 -27.40 -23.13
N MET A 131 -0.62 -27.04 -22.34
CA MET A 131 -0.52 -25.72 -21.70
C MET A 131 -0.41 -24.59 -22.73
N ARG A 132 0.37 -24.78 -23.81
CA ARG A 132 0.47 -23.81 -24.91
C ARG A 132 -0.86 -23.66 -25.64
N GLY A 133 -1.58 -24.75 -25.88
CA GLY A 133 -2.94 -24.70 -26.43
C GLY A 133 -3.87 -23.87 -25.56
N LYS A 134 -3.93 -24.18 -24.26
CA LYS A 134 -4.74 -23.42 -23.29
C LYS A 134 -4.35 -21.94 -23.21
N LEU A 135 -3.05 -21.63 -23.24
CA LEU A 135 -2.58 -20.24 -23.28
C LEU A 135 -3.10 -19.51 -24.53
N GLN A 136 -3.10 -20.16 -25.70
CA GLN A 136 -3.62 -19.59 -26.93
C GLN A 136 -5.14 -19.37 -26.87
N ASP A 137 -5.89 -20.30 -26.30
CA ASP A 137 -7.33 -20.16 -26.08
C ASP A 137 -7.64 -18.95 -25.19
N PHE A 138 -6.93 -18.82 -24.06
CA PHE A 138 -7.07 -17.66 -23.18
C PHE A 138 -6.69 -16.35 -23.86
N MET A 139 -5.60 -16.32 -24.63
CA MET A 139 -5.21 -15.13 -25.39
C MET A 139 -6.29 -14.73 -26.40
N LYS A 140 -6.95 -15.70 -27.05
CA LYS A 140 -8.03 -15.43 -28.01
C LYS A 140 -9.23 -14.80 -27.31
N ILE A 141 -9.69 -15.38 -26.20
CA ILE A 141 -10.82 -14.87 -25.41
C ILE A 141 -10.57 -13.43 -24.93
N ILE A 142 -9.35 -13.14 -24.48
CA ILE A 142 -8.99 -11.80 -23.99
C ILE A 142 -8.89 -10.80 -25.16
N ARG A 143 -8.37 -11.20 -26.32
CA ARG A 143 -8.31 -10.35 -27.52
C ARG A 143 -9.67 -10.01 -28.11
N GLU A 144 -10.67 -10.86 -27.92
CA GLU A 144 -12.05 -10.58 -28.34
C GLU A 144 -12.71 -9.49 -27.49
N ASP A 145 -12.10 -9.08 -26.36
CA ASP A 145 -12.64 -8.03 -25.52
C ASP A 145 -12.34 -6.62 -26.10
N PRO A 146 -13.36 -5.75 -26.27
CA PRO A 146 -13.19 -4.47 -26.95
C PRO A 146 -12.27 -3.48 -26.22
N ALA A 147 -12.03 -3.68 -24.91
CA ALA A 147 -11.16 -2.84 -24.10
C ALA A 147 -9.66 -3.20 -24.22
N VAL A 148 -9.35 -4.34 -24.84
CA VAL A 148 -7.97 -4.85 -25.00
C VAL A 148 -7.39 -4.38 -26.33
N ASP A 149 -6.13 -3.95 -26.29
CA ASP A 149 -5.36 -3.56 -27.48
C ASP A 149 -4.43 -4.69 -27.92
N ASN A 150 -3.64 -5.23 -26.98
CA ASN A 150 -2.72 -6.32 -27.26
C ASN A 150 -2.63 -7.31 -26.10
N VAL A 151 -2.38 -8.59 -26.43
CA VAL A 151 -2.15 -9.65 -25.45
C VAL A 151 -0.92 -10.43 -25.86
N THR A 152 0.01 -10.56 -24.93
CA THR A 152 1.21 -11.39 -25.05
C THR A 152 1.27 -12.39 -23.91
N GLY A 153 1.66 -13.62 -24.19
CA GLY A 153 1.70 -14.71 -23.23
C GLY A 153 3.01 -15.47 -23.35
N PHE A 154 3.59 -15.80 -22.20
CA PHE A 154 4.81 -16.59 -22.08
C PHE A 154 4.50 -17.83 -21.23
N THR A 155 4.84 -19.00 -21.75
CA THR A 155 4.76 -20.27 -21.02
C THR A 155 6.07 -21.02 -21.21
N GLY A 156 6.57 -21.66 -20.15
CA GLY A 156 7.87 -22.35 -20.13
C GLY A 156 8.80 -21.90 -19.00
N GLY A 157 9.92 -22.61 -18.86
CA GLY A 157 10.87 -22.44 -17.74
C GLY A 157 10.79 -23.58 -16.73
N SER A 158 11.07 -23.29 -15.45
CA SER A 158 11.14 -24.32 -14.40
C SER A 158 9.81 -24.99 -14.03
N ARG A 159 8.68 -24.48 -14.52
CA ARG A 159 7.33 -25.03 -14.27
C ARG A 159 6.56 -25.10 -15.59
N VAL A 160 6.21 -26.32 -16.01
CA VAL A 160 5.48 -26.57 -17.26
C VAL A 160 3.97 -26.29 -17.16
N ASN A 161 3.45 -26.18 -15.94
CA ASN A 161 2.03 -25.96 -15.65
C ASN A 161 1.68 -24.50 -15.31
N SER A 162 2.60 -23.56 -15.54
CA SER A 162 2.38 -22.13 -15.26
C SER A 162 2.78 -21.25 -16.44
N GLY A 163 2.05 -20.15 -16.63
CA GLY A 163 2.34 -19.14 -17.64
C GLY A 163 2.08 -17.73 -17.13
N MET A 164 2.72 -16.76 -17.78
CA MET A 164 2.54 -15.35 -17.53
C MET A 164 1.92 -14.67 -18.76
N MET A 165 1.02 -13.73 -18.55
CA MET A 165 0.39 -12.94 -19.60
C MET A 165 0.54 -11.45 -19.30
N PHE A 166 0.83 -10.67 -20.34
CA PHE A 166 0.80 -9.22 -20.31
C PHE A 166 -0.25 -8.74 -21.31
N ILE A 167 -1.18 -7.95 -20.80
CA ILE A 167 -2.35 -7.48 -21.54
C ILE A 167 -2.30 -5.96 -21.51
N THR A 168 -2.15 -5.36 -22.68
CA THR A 168 -2.21 -3.91 -22.86
C THR A 168 -3.64 -3.53 -23.21
N LEU A 169 -4.22 -2.64 -22.42
CA LEU A 169 -5.54 -2.05 -22.64
C LEU A 169 -5.43 -0.85 -23.58
N LYS A 170 -6.54 -0.52 -24.23
CA LYS A 170 -6.63 0.71 -25.01
C LYS A 170 -6.42 1.96 -24.13
N PRO A 171 -5.96 3.07 -24.72
CA PRO A 171 -5.85 4.34 -24.01
C PRO A 171 -7.15 4.72 -23.31
N ARG A 172 -7.06 5.39 -22.16
CA ARG A 172 -8.22 5.75 -21.33
C ARG A 172 -9.26 6.58 -22.09
N ASP A 173 -8.85 7.35 -23.08
CA ASP A 173 -9.76 8.15 -23.93
C ASP A 173 -10.63 7.29 -24.86
N GLN A 174 -10.24 6.04 -25.11
CA GLN A 174 -10.94 5.10 -25.99
C GLN A 174 -11.74 4.03 -25.21
N ARG A 175 -11.73 4.08 -23.88
CA ARG A 175 -12.46 3.13 -23.02
C ARG A 175 -13.20 3.84 -21.89
N HIS A 176 -14.47 3.48 -21.70
CA HIS A 176 -15.29 3.99 -20.61
C HIS A 176 -15.11 3.23 -19.29
N GLU A 177 -14.37 2.12 -19.31
CA GLU A 177 -14.22 1.20 -18.18
C GLU A 177 -12.82 1.24 -17.58
N THR A 178 -12.75 1.11 -16.26
CA THR A 178 -11.49 1.02 -15.52
C THR A 178 -10.85 -0.36 -15.69
N ALA A 179 -9.53 -0.44 -15.52
CA ALA A 179 -8.78 -1.70 -15.52
C ALA A 179 -9.40 -2.75 -14.58
N GLN A 180 -9.89 -2.32 -13.41
CA GLN A 180 -10.56 -3.20 -12.47
C GLN A 180 -11.88 -3.77 -13.01
N GLN A 181 -12.69 -2.94 -13.68
CA GLN A 181 -13.93 -3.40 -14.31
C GLN A 181 -13.66 -4.37 -15.47
N VAL A 182 -12.60 -4.12 -16.25
CA VAL A 182 -12.16 -5.03 -17.31
C VAL A 182 -11.69 -6.36 -16.71
N ILE A 183 -10.92 -6.34 -15.61
CA ILE A 183 -10.53 -7.55 -14.87
C ILE A 183 -11.76 -8.33 -14.42
N ASP A 184 -12.74 -7.68 -13.79
CA ASP A 184 -13.93 -8.34 -13.27
C ASP A 184 -14.78 -8.95 -14.40
N ARG A 185 -14.86 -8.31 -15.58
CA ARG A 185 -15.49 -8.85 -16.77
C ARG A 185 -14.74 -10.05 -17.32
N LEU A 186 -13.42 -9.92 -17.53
CA LEU A 186 -12.58 -11.00 -18.06
C LEU A 186 -12.61 -12.21 -17.12
N ARG A 187 -12.55 -12.00 -15.81
CA ARG A 187 -12.62 -13.07 -14.81
C ARG A 187 -13.88 -13.92 -14.95
N LYS A 188 -15.04 -13.30 -15.23
CA LYS A 188 -16.31 -14.03 -15.46
C LYS A 188 -16.26 -14.85 -16.75
N LYS A 189 -15.68 -14.31 -17.83
CA LYS A 189 -15.53 -15.03 -19.12
C LYS A 189 -14.56 -16.21 -19.00
N LEU A 190 -13.44 -15.99 -18.29
CA LEU A 190 -12.34 -16.95 -18.14
C LEU A 190 -12.65 -18.06 -17.12
N ALA A 191 -13.57 -17.82 -16.16
CA ALA A 191 -14.00 -18.84 -15.20
C ALA A 191 -14.76 -20.01 -15.84
N ASN A 192 -15.24 -19.85 -17.09
CA ASN A 192 -15.93 -20.90 -17.83
C ASN A 192 -14.97 -21.89 -18.52
N GLU A 193 -13.66 -21.66 -18.49
CA GLU A 193 -12.67 -22.57 -19.09
C GLU A 193 -12.17 -23.60 -18.06
N PRO A 194 -12.52 -24.89 -18.20
CA PRO A 194 -12.03 -25.93 -17.31
C PRO A 194 -10.55 -26.26 -17.56
N GLY A 195 -9.81 -26.53 -16.48
CA GLY A 195 -8.45 -27.05 -16.52
C GLY A 195 -7.32 -26.05 -16.26
N ALA A 196 -7.63 -24.76 -16.08
CA ALA A 196 -6.64 -23.75 -15.67
C ALA A 196 -7.29 -22.53 -15.02
N ASN A 197 -6.62 -21.96 -14.01
CA ASN A 197 -7.03 -20.72 -13.35
C ASN A 197 -6.15 -19.56 -13.83
N LEU A 198 -6.79 -18.46 -14.25
CA LEU A 198 -6.12 -17.21 -14.62
C LEU A 198 -6.40 -16.13 -13.57
N PHE A 199 -5.32 -15.64 -12.95
CA PHE A 199 -5.35 -14.52 -12.02
C PHE A 199 -4.90 -13.25 -12.72
N LEU A 200 -5.79 -12.25 -12.83
CA LEU A 200 -5.48 -10.95 -13.43
C LEU A 200 -5.31 -9.89 -12.34
N MET A 201 -4.32 -9.02 -12.50
CA MET A 201 -4.06 -7.87 -11.63
C MET A 201 -3.63 -6.67 -12.48
N ALA A 202 -4.09 -5.46 -12.12
CA ALA A 202 -3.62 -4.24 -12.77
C ALA A 202 -2.17 -3.95 -12.36
N VAL A 203 -1.32 -3.56 -13.31
CA VAL A 203 0.04 -3.13 -12.99
C VAL A 203 -0.03 -1.73 -12.42
N GLN A 204 0.50 -1.53 -11.22
CA GLN A 204 0.67 -0.20 -10.64
C GLN A 204 2.03 0.39 -11.05
N ASP A 205 2.04 1.64 -11.52
CA ASP A 205 3.27 2.37 -11.88
C ASP A 205 4.20 2.53 -10.66
N ILE A 206 3.60 2.60 -9.47
CA ILE A 206 4.32 2.69 -8.21
C ILE A 206 4.13 1.38 -7.44
N ARG A 207 5.00 0.39 -7.68
CA ARG A 207 5.06 -0.83 -6.86
C ARG A 207 5.67 -0.51 -5.48
N VAL A 208 4.83 -0.17 -4.52
CA VAL A 208 5.20 -0.08 -3.10
C VAL A 208 5.14 -1.48 -2.48
N GLY A 209 6.22 -2.26 -2.56
CA GLY A 209 6.30 -3.53 -1.82
C GLY A 209 7.25 -4.56 -2.43
N GLY A 210 8.21 -5.02 -1.62
CA GLY A 210 9.06 -6.15 -1.95
C GLY A 210 8.26 -7.47 -1.91
N ARG A 211 8.51 -8.32 -2.91
CA ARG A 211 7.97 -9.68 -3.15
C ARG A 211 6.45 -9.82 -2.95
N ALA A 212 5.76 -10.17 -4.04
CA ALA A 212 4.44 -10.77 -3.97
C ALA A 212 4.54 -12.02 -3.07
N VAL A 213 4.10 -11.90 -1.82
CA VAL A 213 3.93 -13.06 -0.95
C VAL A 213 2.66 -13.72 -1.47
N GLU A 214 2.85 -14.78 -2.24
CA GLU A 214 1.81 -15.72 -2.64
C GLU A 214 1.09 -16.16 -1.37
N ARG A 215 -0.07 -15.56 -1.07
CA ARG A 215 -0.98 -16.10 -0.07
C ARG A 215 -1.63 -17.31 -0.71
N GLN A 216 -0.93 -18.44 -0.62
CA GLN A 216 -1.46 -19.75 -0.93
C GLN A 216 -2.60 -20.03 0.05
N LEU A 217 -3.82 -19.69 -0.37
CA LEU A 217 -5.03 -20.06 0.33
C LEU A 217 -5.24 -21.55 0.09
N SER A 218 -4.61 -22.36 0.94
CA SER A 218 -4.84 -23.80 1.02
C SER A 218 -6.27 -24.03 1.51
N VAL A 219 -7.23 -24.05 0.60
CA VAL A 219 -8.57 -24.57 0.88
C VAL A 219 -8.40 -26.07 1.05
N HIS A 220 -8.28 -26.53 2.30
CA HIS A 220 -8.38 -27.94 2.65
C HIS A 220 -9.85 -28.36 2.48
N PRO A 221 -10.21 -29.26 1.54
CA PRO A 221 -11.51 -29.89 1.58
C PRO A 221 -11.51 -30.90 2.73
N ALA A 222 -12.27 -30.61 3.79
CA ALA A 222 -12.54 -31.54 4.86
C ALA A 222 -13.45 -32.68 4.36
N VAL A 223 -12.86 -33.70 3.73
CA VAL A 223 -13.54 -34.96 3.44
C VAL A 223 -13.43 -35.84 4.69
N ARG A 224 -14.41 -35.71 5.59
CA ARG A 224 -14.59 -36.59 6.75
C ARG A 224 -15.27 -37.88 6.28
N ARG A 225 -14.51 -38.97 6.13
CA ARG A 225 -15.10 -40.32 5.98
C ARG A 225 -15.53 -40.85 7.36
N PRO A 226 -16.73 -41.45 7.51
CA PRO A 226 -17.06 -42.21 8.70
C PRO A 226 -16.47 -43.62 8.57
N VAL A 227 -15.54 -43.98 9.46
CA VAL A 227 -15.15 -45.38 9.68
C VAL A 227 -16.00 -45.90 10.84
N GLY A 228 -16.95 -46.77 10.52
CA GLY A 228 -17.62 -47.59 11.50
C GLY A 228 -16.67 -48.67 12.02
N ALA A 229 -16.54 -48.76 13.33
CA ALA A 229 -16.01 -49.94 14.01
C ALA A 229 -16.76 -50.08 15.33
N ALA A 230 -17.74 -50.99 15.33
CA ALA A 230 -18.43 -51.43 16.53
C ALA A 230 -17.52 -52.35 17.35
N ARG A 231 -17.59 -52.17 18.67
CA ARG A 231 -16.91 -52.92 19.73
C ARG A 231 -17.39 -54.37 19.84
N VAL A 232 -16.48 -55.28 20.20
CA VAL A 232 -16.54 -56.32 21.27
C VAL A 232 -15.07 -56.78 21.46
N GLY A 233 -14.41 -56.95 22.61
CA GLY A 233 -14.73 -57.08 24.04
C GLY A 233 -13.70 -58.08 24.65
N ALA A 234 -13.47 -58.02 25.97
CA ALA A 234 -12.67 -58.93 26.83
C ALA A 234 -11.12 -58.80 26.76
N GLU A 235 -10.31 -58.90 27.83
CA GLU A 235 -10.48 -59.13 29.27
C GLU A 235 -9.16 -58.74 30.02
N ASP A 236 -9.20 -58.80 31.35
CA ASP A 236 -8.45 -58.10 32.41
C ASP A 236 -6.91 -58.32 32.61
N PRO A 237 -6.27 -57.47 33.47
CA PRO A 237 -4.86 -57.52 33.87
C PRO A 237 -4.62 -58.07 35.30
N GLN A 238 -3.56 -58.88 35.51
CA GLN A 238 -2.81 -59.17 36.77
C GLN A 238 -2.01 -60.46 36.50
N SER A 239 -0.81 -60.77 36.99
CA SER A 239 0.00 -60.34 38.14
C SER A 239 1.35 -61.09 38.06
N ALA A 240 2.36 -60.59 38.80
CA ALA A 240 3.54 -61.30 39.33
C ALA A 240 4.51 -61.96 38.31
N GLY A 241 5.83 -61.97 38.48
CA GLY A 241 6.70 -61.67 39.59
C GLY A 241 7.97 -62.52 39.41
N GLY A 242 9.15 -61.92 39.64
CA GLY A 242 10.37 -62.65 39.97
C GLY A 242 11.22 -63.21 38.82
N ALA A 243 12.41 -62.65 38.63
CA ALA A 243 13.66 -63.42 38.63
C ALA A 243 14.86 -62.46 38.70
N ALA A 244 15.60 -62.58 39.80
CA ALA A 244 16.89 -61.93 40.03
C ALA A 244 18.01 -62.68 39.30
N GLY A 245 19.03 -61.93 38.85
CA GLY A 245 20.29 -62.45 38.32
C GLY A 245 21.39 -61.42 38.54
N ALA A 246 22.41 -61.81 39.32
CA ALA A 246 23.36 -60.95 40.01
C ALA A 246 24.68 -60.68 39.26
N GLY A 247 25.29 -59.53 39.58
CA GLY A 247 26.75 -59.30 39.67
C GLY A 247 27.45 -58.80 38.41
N GLY A 248 28.24 -57.72 38.39
CA GLY A 248 28.66 -56.77 39.42
C GLY A 248 29.81 -55.88 38.90
N ARG A 249 30.03 -54.73 39.56
CA ARG A 249 31.21 -53.81 39.51
C ARG A 249 31.45 -53.11 38.14
N GLN A 250 31.80 -51.82 38.04
CA GLN A 250 32.75 -51.02 38.82
C GLN A 250 32.50 -49.52 38.55
N LEU A 251 32.89 -48.68 39.51
CA LEU A 251 32.87 -47.21 39.50
C LEU A 251 33.93 -46.58 38.58
N GLY A 252 33.68 -45.34 38.11
CA GLY A 252 34.74 -44.32 38.06
C GLY A 252 34.79 -43.35 36.88
N SER A 253 34.85 -42.05 37.21
CA SER A 253 35.43 -40.90 36.45
C SER A 253 34.59 -40.33 35.30
N ALA A 254 34.00 -39.12 35.36
CA ALA A 254 34.56 -37.77 35.57
C ALA A 254 35.65 -37.37 34.55
N GLY A 255 35.41 -36.30 33.78
CA GLY A 255 36.34 -35.71 32.82
C GLY A 255 35.61 -35.05 31.63
N GLN A 256 35.06 -33.84 31.76
CA GLN A 256 35.76 -32.56 31.55
C GLN A 256 35.98 -32.21 30.07
N TRP A 257 35.07 -31.44 29.48
CA TRP A 257 35.31 -30.69 28.24
C TRP A 257 35.23 -29.20 28.50
N ARG A 258 36.40 -28.56 28.38
CA ARG A 258 36.72 -27.17 28.73
C ARG A 258 36.71 -26.32 27.46
N ARG A 259 36.19 -25.11 27.60
CA ARG A 259 36.24 -23.99 26.64
C ARG A 259 37.65 -23.74 26.09
N ASN A 260 37.73 -23.27 24.84
CA ASN A 260 38.64 -22.18 24.48
C ASN A 260 38.10 -21.34 23.32
N GLY A 261 38.19 -20.03 23.49
CA GLY A 261 37.87 -18.99 22.52
C GLY A 261 39.09 -18.59 21.66
N PRO A 262 38.98 -17.47 20.91
CA PRO A 262 39.67 -17.26 19.64
C PRO A 262 40.94 -16.40 19.73
N GLY A 263 41.75 -16.41 18.66
CA GLY A 263 42.80 -15.42 18.42
C GLY A 263 43.65 -15.74 17.18
N LEU A 264 43.32 -15.11 16.06
CA LEU A 264 44.18 -14.38 15.10
C LEU A 264 43.40 -14.06 13.82
#